data_AF-A0A1H6FWN9-F1
#
_entry.id   AF-A0A1H6FWN9-F1
#
_cell.length_a   1.000
_cell.length_b   1.000
_cell.length_c   1.000
_cell.angle_alpha   90.00
_cell.angle_beta   90.00
_cell.angle_gamma   90.00
#
_symmetry.space_group_name_H-M   'P 1'
#
loop_
_entity.id
_entity.type
_entity.pdbx_description
1 polymer ?
#
loop_
_entity_poly.entity_id
_entity_poly.type
_entity_poly.pdbx_seq_one_letter_code
_entity_poly.pdbx_strand_id
1 'polypeptide(L)'
;MAGRSNTMLGLRAAALFVAGSALVVLPVALGLGAAATVTGALAGGLAIALAGAGADAGRGGLPLRAQAAYDRGLAIGLLLASLGFAVGNSPQAALLFATIGAAALAINLATRYTASPGV
;
A
#
# COMPACT_ATOMS: atom_id res chain seq x y z
N MET A 1 -5.84 12.83 25.16
CA MET A 1 -5.00 11.82 24.45
C MET A 1 -5.31 11.74 22.93
N ALA A 2 -5.73 12.83 22.28
CA ALA A 2 -6.10 12.84 20.85
C ALA A 2 -4.92 12.94 19.87
N GLY A 3 -3.71 13.25 20.33
CA GLY A 3 -2.56 13.51 19.46
C GLY A 3 -1.94 12.29 18.79
N ARG A 4 -2.11 11.08 19.36
CA ARG A 4 -1.37 9.87 18.93
C ARG A 4 -2.05 9.12 17.78
N SER A 5 -3.37 9.20 17.66
CA SER A 5 -4.15 8.56 16.58
C SER A 5 -3.96 9.28 15.23
N ASN A 6 -3.88 10.61 15.26
CA ASN A 6 -3.71 11.42 14.04
C ASN A 6 -2.34 11.19 13.38
N THR A 7 -1.29 10.95 14.18
CA THR A 7 0.06 10.69 13.68
C THR A 7 0.16 9.35 12.93
N MET A 8 -0.58 8.33 13.37
CA MET A 8 -0.56 7.01 12.73
C MET A 8 -1.29 6.99 11.38
N LEU A 9 -2.42 7.71 11.27
CA LEU A 9 -3.14 7.88 10.01
C LEU A 9 -2.31 8.67 8.98
N GLY A 10 -1.65 9.75 9.41
CA GLY A 10 -0.73 10.50 8.56
C GLY A 10 0.46 9.67 8.08
N LEU A 11 1.05 8.86 8.96
CA LEU A 11 2.15 7.96 8.60
C LEU A 11 1.72 6.89 7.58
N ARG A 12 0.53 6.30 7.77
CA ARG A 12 -0.07 5.36 6.80
C ARG A 12 -0.24 6.02 5.45
N ALA A 13 -0.85 7.21 5.41
CA ALA A 13 -1.09 7.93 4.16
C ALA A 13 0.23 8.26 3.43
N ALA A 14 1.21 8.79 4.16
CA ALA A 14 2.54 9.07 3.59
C ALA A 14 3.21 7.79 3.05
N ALA A 15 3.16 6.69 3.80
CA ALA A 15 3.76 5.43 3.38
C ALA A 15 3.08 4.84 2.13
N LEU A 16 1.74 4.88 2.06
CA LEU A 16 0.99 4.44 0.87
C LEU A 16 1.28 5.32 -0.34
N PHE A 17 1.41 6.64 -0.14
CA PHE A 17 1.73 7.56 -1.23
C PHE A 17 3.14 7.31 -1.79
N VAL A 18 4.14 7.16 -0.91
CA VAL A 18 5.53 6.87 -1.31
C VAL A 18 5.63 5.49 -1.96
N ALA A 19 5.04 4.45 -1.36
CA ALA A 19 5.05 3.10 -1.92
C ALA A 19 4.32 3.05 -3.27
N GLY A 20 3.19 3.74 -3.38
CA GLY A 20 2.43 3.82 -4.63
C GLY A 20 3.20 4.54 -5.73
N SER A 21 3.83 5.68 -5.40
CA SER A 21 4.69 6.41 -6.34
C SER A 21 5.88 5.55 -6.79
N ALA A 22 6.49 4.81 -5.87
CA ALA A 22 7.56 3.88 -6.19
C ALA A 22 7.10 2.76 -7.14
N LEU A 23 5.92 2.18 -6.92
CA LEU A 23 5.34 1.16 -7.81
C LEU A 23 5.07 1.67 -9.22
N VAL A 24 4.74 2.96 -9.38
CA VAL A 24 4.56 3.56 -10.72
C VAL A 24 5.90 3.82 -11.40
N VAL A 25 6.87 4.40 -10.67
CA VAL A 25 8.11 4.92 -11.27
C VAL A 25 9.19 3.86 -11.43
N LEU A 26 9.42 3.01 -10.42
CA LEU A 26 10.55 2.08 -10.42
C LEU A 26 10.50 1.06 -11.56
N PRO A 27 9.36 0.46 -11.94
CA PRO A 27 9.34 -0.47 -13.06
C PRO A 27 9.83 0.16 -14.37
N VAL A 28 9.46 1.42 -14.63
CA VAL A 28 9.92 2.16 -15.81
C VAL A 28 11.38 2.54 -15.68
N ALA A 29 11.79 3.09 -14.53
CA ALA A 29 13.17 3.54 -14.31
C ALA A 29 14.19 2.39 -14.34
N LEU A 30 13.79 1.20 -13.90
CA LEU A 30 14.61 -0.01 -13.91
C LEU A 30 14.49 -0.80 -15.22
N GLY A 31 13.71 -0.33 -16.20
CA GLY A 31 13.49 -1.02 -17.47
C GLY A 31 12.83 -2.40 -17.33
N LEU A 32 11.97 -2.57 -16.31
CA LEU A 32 11.22 -3.81 -16.13
C LEU A 32 10.22 -4.01 -17.26
N GLY A 33 9.95 -5.27 -17.61
CA GLY A 33 9.03 -5.61 -18.71
C GLY A 33 7.64 -4.99 -18.57
N ALA A 34 6.90 -4.95 -19.69
CA ALA A 34 5.57 -4.31 -19.78
C ALA A 34 4.60 -4.81 -18.69
N ALA A 35 4.62 -6.10 -18.38
CA ALA A 35 3.78 -6.67 -17.33
C ALA A 35 4.05 -6.04 -15.95
N ALA A 36 5.32 -5.83 -15.58
CA ALA A 36 5.69 -5.19 -14.32
C ALA A 36 5.29 -3.72 -14.28
N THR A 37 5.43 -3.03 -15.42
CA THR A 37 5.02 -1.62 -15.56
C THR A 37 3.51 -1.46 -15.39
N VAL A 38 2.70 -2.28 -16.07
CA VAL A 38 1.23 -2.22 -15.95
C VAL A 38 0.78 -2.60 -14.53
N THR A 39 1.34 -3.66 -13.98
CA THR A 39 1.01 -4.10 -12.60
C THR A 39 1.38 -3.03 -11.58
N GLY A 40 2.56 -2.43 -11.73
CA GLY A 40 3.05 -1.36 -10.87
C GLY A 40 2.21 -0.09 -10.99
N ALA A 41 1.80 0.29 -12.20
CA ALA A 41 0.91 1.43 -12.43
C ALA A 41 -0.46 1.24 -11.77
N LEU A 42 -1.07 0.07 -11.93
CA LEU A 42 -2.38 -0.23 -11.34
C LEU A 42 -2.31 -0.30 -9.81
N ALA A 43 -1.38 -1.09 -9.26
CA ALA A 43 -1.22 -1.24 -7.82
C ALA A 43 -0.76 0.08 -7.16
N GLY A 44 0.12 0.82 -7.83
CA GLY A 44 0.62 2.11 -7.37
C GLY A 44 -0.47 3.19 -7.38
N GLY A 45 -1.28 3.25 -8.44
CA GLY A 45 -2.44 4.14 -8.51
C GLY A 45 -3.45 3.85 -7.39
N LEU A 46 -3.73 2.58 -7.12
CA LEU A 46 -4.59 2.18 -5.99
C LEU A 46 -4.00 2.60 -4.64
N ALA A 47 -2.70 2.40 -4.41
CA ALA A 47 -2.04 2.83 -3.18
C ALA A 47 -2.12 4.35 -2.97
N ILE A 48 -1.87 5.14 -4.02
CA ILE A 48 -1.98 6.61 -3.98
C ILE A 48 -3.43 7.04 -3.70
N ALA A 49 -4.41 6.42 -4.35
CA ALA A 49 -5.81 6.72 -4.10
C ALA A 49 -6.23 6.40 -2.64
N LEU A 50 -5.76 5.27 -2.10
CA LEU A 50 -6.01 4.86 -0.70
C LEU A 50 -5.28 5.74 0.33
N ALA A 51 -4.14 6.33 -0.04
CA ALA A 51 -3.45 7.32 0.77
C ALA A 51 -4.33 8.55 0.98
N GLY A 52 -4.92 9.08 -0.10
CA GLY A 52 -5.82 10.24 -0.05
C GLY A 52 -7.14 9.95 0.67
N ALA A 53 -7.77 8.80 0.37
CA ALA A 53 -9.08 8.44 0.92
C ALA A 53 -9.10 8.20 2.44
N GLY A 54 -7.93 8.09 3.09
CA GLY A 54 -7.82 7.95 4.54
C GLY A 54 -7.22 9.13 5.28
N ALA A 55 -6.86 10.22 4.60
CA ALA A 55 -6.36 11.43 5.24
C ALA A 55 -7.46 12.13 6.07
N ASP A 56 -8.73 12.02 5.65
CA ASP A 56 -9.89 12.56 6.36
C ASP A 56 -10.77 11.43 6.90
N ALA A 57 -10.46 10.89 8.08
CA ALA A 57 -11.30 9.89 8.78
C ALA A 57 -12.62 10.50 9.36
N GLY A 58 -13.16 11.54 8.72
CA GLY A 58 -14.35 12.28 9.09
C GLY A 58 -15.48 12.18 8.04
N ARG A 59 -16.25 13.25 7.87
CA ARG A 59 -17.47 13.30 7.03
C ARG A 59 -17.11 13.16 5.53
N GLY A 60 -17.03 11.92 5.05
CA GLY A 60 -16.71 11.57 3.65
C GLY A 60 -15.58 10.55 3.46
N GLY A 61 -14.86 10.19 4.52
CA GLY A 61 -13.78 9.19 4.48
C GLY A 61 -14.26 7.74 4.58
N LEU A 62 -13.39 6.80 4.17
CA LEU A 62 -13.65 5.37 4.32
C LEU A 62 -13.75 4.96 5.81
N PRO A 63 -14.70 4.09 6.19
CA PRO A 63 -14.74 3.54 7.54
C PRO A 63 -13.46 2.75 7.84
N LEU A 64 -12.97 2.82 9.09
CA LEU A 64 -11.71 2.19 9.53
C LEU A 64 -11.60 0.70 9.14
N ARG A 65 -12.71 -0.04 9.19
CA ARG A 65 -12.75 -1.45 8.79
C ARG A 65 -12.50 -1.65 7.29
N ALA A 66 -13.01 -0.75 6.45
CA ALA A 66 -12.77 -0.80 5.01
C ALA A 66 -11.32 -0.47 4.68
N GLN A 67 -10.74 0.55 5.35
CA GLN A 67 -9.32 0.88 5.20
C GLN A 67 -8.41 -0.30 5.55
N ALA A 68 -8.68 -0.97 6.68
CA ALA A 68 -7.92 -2.16 7.08
C ALA A 68 -8.04 -3.32 6.07
N ALA A 69 -9.21 -3.50 5.47
CA ALA A 69 -9.42 -4.52 4.44
C ALA A 69 -8.67 -4.18 3.15
N TYR A 70 -8.72 -2.93 2.69
CA TYR A 70 -8.01 -2.48 1.50
C TYR A 70 -6.50 -2.61 1.64
N ASP A 71 -5.93 -2.21 2.77
CA ASP A 71 -4.48 -2.28 2.94
C ASP A 71 -3.99 -3.73 3.02
N ARG A 72 -4.76 -4.63 3.66
CA ARG A 72 -4.45 -6.07 3.65
C ARG A 72 -4.57 -6.66 2.25
N GLY A 73 -5.63 -6.33 1.52
CA GLY A 73 -5.83 -6.76 0.14
C GLY A 73 -4.68 -6.31 -0.75
N LEU A 74 -4.22 -5.07 -0.59
CA LEU A 74 -3.09 -4.52 -1.33
C LEU A 74 -1.78 -5.24 -0.98
N ALA A 75 -1.50 -5.46 0.31
CA ALA A 75 -0.31 -6.19 0.74
C ALA A 75 -0.29 -7.63 0.21
N ILE A 76 -1.40 -8.37 0.33
CA ILE A 76 -1.52 -9.74 -0.18
C ILE A 76 -1.39 -9.76 -1.71
N GLY A 77 -2.06 -8.84 -2.40
CA GLY A 77 -2.00 -8.71 -3.86
C GLY A 77 -0.57 -8.48 -4.37
N LEU A 78 0.21 -7.63 -3.71
CA LEU A 78 1.62 -7.40 -4.05
C LEU A 78 2.48 -8.65 -3.83
N LEU A 79 2.25 -9.39 -2.74
CA LEU A 79 2.96 -10.64 -2.48
C LEU A 79 2.62 -11.73 -3.52
N LEU A 80 1.35 -11.82 -3.93
CA LEU A 80 0.94 -12.73 -5.01
C LEU A 80 1.52 -12.31 -6.36
N ALA A 81 1.56 -11.01 -6.66
CA ALA A 81 2.21 -10.50 -7.87
C ALA A 81 3.71 -10.85 -7.90
N SER A 82 4.41 -10.73 -6.77
CA SER A 82 5.79 -11.18 -6.63
C SER A 82 5.95 -12.65 -6.98
N LEU A 83 5.10 -13.53 -6.44
CA LEU A 83 5.12 -14.96 -6.78
C LEU A 83 4.90 -15.19 -8.27
N GLY A 84 3.96 -14.47 -8.89
CA GLY A 84 3.72 -14.52 -10.33
C GLY A 84 4.97 -14.16 -11.15
N PHE A 85 5.66 -13.06 -10.80
CA PHE A 85 6.89 -12.66 -11.48
C PHE A 85 8.07 -13.60 -11.21
N ALA A 86 8.13 -14.23 -10.03
CA ALA A 86 9.15 -15.22 -9.72
C ALA A 86 9.00 -16.47 -10.61
N VAL A 87 7.77 -16.98 -10.75
CA VAL A 87 7.47 -18.10 -11.66
C VAL A 87 7.66 -17.70 -13.13
N GLY A 88 7.35 -16.46 -13.48
CA GLY A 88 7.56 -15.88 -14.82
C GLY A 88 9.02 -15.51 -15.14
N ASN A 89 9.99 -15.99 -14.36
CA ASN A 89 11.43 -15.79 -14.58
C ASN A 89 11.86 -14.31 -14.63
N SER A 90 11.16 -13.44 -13.90
CA SER A 90 11.42 -12.00 -13.80
C SER A 90 11.80 -11.63 -12.36
N PRO A 91 13.00 -12.03 -11.88
CA PRO A 91 13.37 -11.93 -10.47
C PRO A 91 13.44 -10.49 -9.95
N GLN A 92 13.81 -9.54 -10.81
CA GLN A 92 13.88 -8.12 -10.44
C GLN A 92 12.49 -7.55 -10.13
N ALA A 93 11.49 -7.90 -10.95
CA ALA A 93 10.10 -7.53 -10.70
C ALA A 93 9.59 -8.23 -9.44
N ALA A 94 9.88 -9.53 -9.27
CA ALA A 94 9.51 -10.27 -8.07
C ALA A 94 10.03 -9.58 -6.80
N LEU A 95 11.31 -9.21 -6.77
CA LEU A 95 11.92 -8.51 -5.62
C LEU A 95 11.26 -7.16 -5.33
N LEU A 96 10.96 -6.37 -6.36
CA LEU A 96 10.27 -5.09 -6.21
C LEU A 96 8.89 -5.26 -5.57
N PHE A 97 8.07 -6.16 -6.11
CA PHE A 97 6.73 -6.40 -5.57
C PHE A 97 6.78 -7.08 -4.19
N ALA A 98 7.77 -7.94 -3.92
CA ALA A 98 7.98 -8.56 -2.62
C ALA A 98 8.34 -7.53 -1.55
N THR A 99 9.31 -6.65 -1.84
CA THR A 99 9.78 -5.64 -0.89
C THR A 99 8.68 -4.65 -0.54
N ILE A 100 7.95 -4.15 -1.54
CA ILE A 100 6.85 -3.23 -1.31
C ILE A 100 5.67 -3.93 -0.62
N GLY A 101 5.35 -5.18 -1.01
CA GLY A 101 4.32 -5.99 -0.37
C GLY A 101 4.62 -6.30 1.11
N ALA A 102 5.86 -6.65 1.41
CA ALA A 102 6.33 -6.89 2.78
C ALA A 102 6.31 -5.60 3.62
N ALA A 103 6.73 -4.47 3.05
CA ALA A 103 6.65 -3.18 3.72
C ALA A 103 5.19 -2.80 4.03
N ALA A 104 4.27 -2.97 3.08
CA ALA A 104 2.84 -2.74 3.27
C ALA A 104 2.26 -3.65 4.36
N LEU A 105 2.67 -4.92 4.41
CA LEU A 105 2.25 -5.86 5.45
C LEU A 105 2.78 -5.45 6.83
N ALA A 106 4.05 -5.04 6.93
CA ALA A 106 4.64 -4.57 8.18
C ALA A 106 3.91 -3.32 8.71
N ILE A 107 3.60 -2.37 7.82
CA ILE A 107 2.83 -1.17 8.16
C ILE A 107 1.42 -1.55 8.64
N ASN A 108 0.76 -2.50 7.97
CA ASN A 108 -0.55 -3.02 8.39
C ASN A 108 -0.53 -3.64 9.79
N LEU A 109 0.51 -4.42 10.10
CA LEU A 109 0.67 -5.04 11.41
C LEU A 109 0.98 -4.00 12.49
N ALA A 110 1.73 -2.94 12.14
CA ALA A 110 2.03 -1.83 13.04
C ALA A 110 0.83 -0.90 13.26
N THR A 111 -0.05 -0.77 12.26
CA THR A 111 -1.22 0.11 12.31
C THR A 111 -2.30 -0.53 13.17
N ARG A 112 -2.41 -0.09 14.43
CA ARG A 112 -3.55 -0.45 15.28
C ARG A 112 -4.78 0.33 14.82
N TYR A 113 -5.64 -0.34 14.07
CA TYR A 113 -7.00 0.12 13.77
C TYR A 113 -7.87 0.04 15.03
N THR A 114 -7.53 0.80 16.07
CA THR A 114 -8.30 0.87 17.31
C THR A 114 -9.22 2.08 17.22
N ALA A 115 -10.54 1.83 17.20
CA ALA A 115 -11.50 2.86 17.56
C ALA A 115 -11.18 3.27 19.01
N SER A 116 -10.77 4.51 19.25
CA SER A 116 -10.85 5.04 20.61
C SER A 116 -12.32 4.91 21.04
N PRO A 117 -12.65 4.35 22.21
CA PRO A 117 -13.95 4.57 22.80
C PRO A 117 -13.97 6.06 23.15
N GLY A 118 -14.49 6.86 22.21
CA GLY A 118 -14.71 8.28 22.39
C GLY A 118 -16.13 8.46 22.89
N VAL A 119 -16.25 8.49 24.23
CA VAL A 119 -17.39 8.94 25.05
C VAL A 119 -18.71 8.22 24.79
#